data_AF-A0AA42SV15-F1
#
_entry.id   AF-A0AA42SV15-F1
#
_cell.length_a   1.000
_cell.length_b   1.000
_cell.length_c   1.000
_cell.angle_alpha   90.00
_cell.angle_beta   90.00
_cell.angle_gamma   90.00
#
_symmetry.space_group_name_H-M   'P 1'
#
loop_
_entity.id
_entity.type
_entity.pdbx_description
1 polymer ?
#
loop_
_entity_poly.entity_id
_entity_poly.type
_entity_poly.pdbx_seq_one_letter_code
_entity_poly.pdbx_strand_id
1 'polypeptide(L)'
;GQGGGEGGLDVANVFKPMMARGELNLIGATTLNEYQKYIEKDAALERRFQPVMVPEPTVAQTMMILRGLRDTFEAHHKVSITEDAIIAAAELSDRYITARFLPDKAIDLLDQAAARVKLSATARPVAVQELEAELHQLRREQDYVASRKQYEKASELGKRIEAKETELKKLVEEWERERASGSAEVKAEHVAQIVSRLTGIPVNELTVEEREKLLHLEQRLHERLVGQDEAVRAVADAVRLSRAGLREGSKPVATFLFLGPTGVGKTELAKALAESVYGDEGALLRIDMSEYGERHTVARLVGAPPGYVGYDEGGQLTEKVRRKPYSVLLLDEIEKAHPDVYNILLQVFDDGRLTDGKGRVVDFTNTIIIATSNLGSDIIQRRLKARGAAGEEYEKTKGEVMDVLRGHFRPEFLNRIDEIIVFHALGKEEIRHIVGLQLDRVARNAASQGVTLTFDQTLIDHFAEEGYKPEFGARELKRLIRSELETALAREMLGGGIGKADHASARWDDKAERVVFERQEPPAKPAEPEKPDA
;
A
#
# COMPACT_ATOMS: atom_id res chain seq x y z
N GLY A 1 -11.18 -5.85 -30.97
CA GLY A 1 -10.37 -6.58 -31.95
C GLY A 1 -11.17 -6.83 -33.21
N GLN A 2 -10.79 -6.16 -34.30
CA GLN A 2 -10.92 -6.66 -35.67
C GLN A 2 -9.83 -5.95 -36.50
N GLY A 3 -9.08 -6.73 -37.27
CA GLY A 3 -7.76 -6.39 -37.80
C GLY A 3 -7.74 -5.32 -38.88
N GLY A 4 -6.62 -4.58 -38.90
CA GLY A 4 -6.18 -3.76 -40.03
C GLY A 4 -5.76 -4.62 -41.21
N GLY A 5 -6.75 -5.18 -41.91
CA GLY A 5 -6.56 -5.72 -43.26
C GLY A 5 -6.76 -4.63 -44.29
N GLU A 6 -5.75 -4.37 -45.11
CA GLU A 6 -5.75 -3.51 -46.32
C GLU A 6 -6.68 -4.03 -47.44
N GLY A 7 -7.85 -4.57 -47.10
CA GLY A 7 -8.79 -5.18 -48.04
C GLY A 7 -10.26 -5.02 -47.68
N GLY A 8 -10.60 -4.25 -46.65
CA GLY A 8 -11.97 -3.78 -46.47
C GLY A 8 -12.24 -2.72 -47.52
N LEU A 9 -13.35 -2.81 -48.26
CA LEU A 9 -13.83 -1.74 -49.15
C LEU A 9 -13.61 -0.40 -48.44
N ASP A 10 -12.86 0.52 -49.06
CA ASP A 10 -12.68 1.87 -48.54
C ASP A 10 -14.02 2.60 -48.71
N VAL A 11 -14.92 2.36 -47.76
CA VAL A 11 -16.28 2.88 -47.70
C VAL A 11 -16.27 4.40 -47.75
N ALA A 12 -15.18 5.06 -47.32
CA ALA A 12 -15.02 6.50 -47.44
C ALA A 12 -15.03 6.97 -48.90
N ASN A 13 -14.44 6.21 -49.84
CA ASN A 13 -14.44 6.55 -51.26
C ASN A 13 -15.83 6.41 -51.90
N VAL A 14 -16.70 5.58 -51.34
CA VAL A 14 -18.10 5.46 -51.78
C VAL A 14 -18.92 6.67 -51.33
N PHE A 15 -18.66 7.20 -50.14
CA PHE A 15 -19.42 8.32 -49.58
C PHE A 15 -18.96 9.71 -50.06
N LYS A 16 -17.67 9.88 -50.39
CA LYS A 16 -17.11 11.18 -50.83
C LYS A 16 -17.91 11.87 -51.95
N PRO A 17 -18.34 11.20 -53.04
CA PRO A 17 -19.14 11.83 -54.09
C PRO A 17 -20.53 12.27 -53.62
N MET A 18 -21.18 11.46 -52.77
CA MET A 18 -22.53 11.75 -52.25
C MET A 18 -22.50 12.90 -51.25
N MET A 19 -21.47 12.94 -50.39
CA MET A 19 -21.20 14.07 -49.49
C MET A 19 -20.89 15.36 -50.26
N ALA A 20 -20.17 15.26 -51.38
CA ALA A 20 -19.84 16.43 -52.22
C ALA A 20 -21.08 17.01 -52.92
N ARG A 21 -22.08 16.18 -53.26
CA ARG A 21 -23.35 16.63 -53.86
C ARG A 21 -24.41 17.04 -52.84
N GLY A 22 -24.15 16.86 -51.53
CA GLY A 22 -25.13 17.15 -50.48
C GLY A 22 -26.30 16.17 -50.43
N GLU A 23 -26.16 14.99 -51.08
CA GLU A 23 -27.20 13.94 -51.11
C GLU A 23 -27.24 13.11 -49.82
N LEU A 24 -26.24 13.27 -48.96
CA LEU A 24 -26.02 12.47 -47.76
C LEU A 24 -25.73 13.38 -46.56
N ASN A 25 -26.63 13.38 -45.58
CA ASN A 25 -26.47 14.07 -44.30
C ASN A 25 -26.00 13.07 -43.25
N LEU A 26 -24.92 13.41 -42.54
CA LEU A 26 -24.21 12.52 -41.63
C LEU A 26 -23.87 13.25 -40.34
N ILE A 27 -23.92 12.54 -39.22
CA ILE A 27 -23.30 12.96 -37.96
C ILE A 27 -22.26 11.91 -37.61
N GLY A 28 -21.00 12.33 -37.51
CA GLY A 28 -19.89 11.49 -37.06
C GLY A 28 -19.55 11.79 -35.61
N ALA A 29 -19.18 10.76 -34.86
CA ALA A 29 -18.62 10.89 -33.52
C ALA A 29 -17.24 10.23 -33.52
N THR A 30 -16.22 10.97 -33.09
CA THR A 30 -14.83 10.49 -33.05
C THR A 30 -14.14 11.04 -31.82
N THR A 31 -13.17 10.30 -31.30
CA THR A 31 -12.18 10.88 -30.37
C THR A 31 -11.23 11.81 -31.12
N LEU A 32 -10.54 12.71 -30.42
CA LEU A 32 -9.57 13.61 -31.03
C LEU A 32 -8.47 12.83 -31.78
N ASN A 33 -7.99 11.74 -31.19
CA ASN A 33 -6.97 10.87 -31.79
C ASN A 33 -7.45 10.22 -33.09
N GLU A 34 -8.70 9.75 -33.13
CA GLU A 34 -9.29 9.18 -34.35
C GLU A 34 -9.49 10.24 -35.43
N TYR A 35 -9.94 11.44 -35.04
CA TYR A 35 -10.09 12.57 -35.97
C TYR A 35 -8.75 12.91 -36.63
N GLN A 36 -7.69 13.13 -35.83
CA GLN A 36 -6.34 13.44 -36.34
C GLN A 36 -5.77 12.32 -37.20
N LYS A 37 -6.06 11.05 -36.86
CA LYS A 37 -5.51 9.90 -37.58
C LYS A 37 -6.23 9.63 -38.91
N TYR A 38 -7.55 9.77 -38.94
CA TYR A 38 -8.39 9.27 -40.05
C TYR A 38 -9.13 10.35 -40.84
N ILE A 39 -9.45 11.50 -40.24
CA ILE A 39 -10.21 12.56 -40.90
C ILE A 39 -9.28 13.69 -41.37
N GLU A 40 -8.43 14.19 -40.48
CA GLU A 40 -7.54 15.33 -40.76
C GLU A 40 -6.50 15.01 -41.86
N LYS A 41 -6.08 13.75 -41.97
CA LYS A 41 -5.16 13.31 -43.03
C LYS A 41 -5.81 13.22 -44.41
N ASP A 42 -7.13 13.17 -44.50
CA ASP A 42 -7.88 13.10 -45.75
C ASP A 42 -8.52 14.45 -46.06
N ALA A 43 -7.87 15.24 -46.92
CA ALA A 43 -8.31 16.57 -47.31
C ALA A 43 -9.73 16.60 -47.93
N ALA A 44 -10.25 15.49 -48.44
CA ALA A 44 -11.62 15.42 -48.95
C ALA A 44 -12.65 15.29 -47.83
N LEU A 45 -12.32 14.55 -46.76
CA LEU A 45 -13.18 14.41 -45.58
C LEU A 45 -13.10 15.63 -44.67
N GLU A 46 -11.89 16.14 -44.43
CA GLU A 46 -11.63 17.33 -43.61
C GLU A 46 -12.47 18.54 -44.07
N ARG A 47 -12.52 18.79 -45.39
CA ARG A 47 -13.30 19.90 -45.98
C ARG A 47 -14.81 19.67 -46.03
N ARG A 48 -15.30 18.52 -45.55
CA ARG A 48 -16.72 18.14 -45.61
C ARG A 48 -17.33 17.94 -44.25
N PHE A 49 -16.52 17.70 -43.23
CA PHE A 49 -16.95 17.72 -41.84
C PHE A 49 -16.69 19.08 -41.22
N GLN A 50 -17.71 19.64 -40.55
CA GLN A 50 -17.52 20.74 -39.63
C GLN A 50 -17.20 20.15 -38.24
N PRO A 51 -15.98 20.34 -37.70
CA PRO A 51 -15.70 19.88 -36.35
C PRO A 51 -16.53 20.68 -35.34
N VAL A 52 -17.27 19.96 -34.50
CA VAL A 52 -17.96 20.49 -33.33
C VAL A 52 -17.30 19.86 -32.11
N MET A 53 -16.51 20.65 -31.39
CA MET A 53 -15.80 20.17 -30.21
C MET A 53 -16.78 19.99 -29.06
N VAL A 54 -16.84 18.77 -28.53
CA VAL A 54 -17.60 18.45 -27.33
C VAL A 54 -16.61 18.34 -26.17
N PRO A 55 -16.54 19.34 -25.26
CA PRO A 55 -15.65 19.26 -24.12
C PRO A 55 -16.14 18.21 -23.13
N GLU A 56 -15.21 17.71 -22.31
CA GLU A 56 -15.55 16.95 -21.11
C GLU A 56 -16.49 17.80 -20.22
N PRO A 57 -17.60 17.23 -19.71
CA PRO A 57 -18.48 17.96 -18.81
C PRO A 57 -17.77 18.34 -17.51
N THR A 58 -18.08 19.53 -17.00
CA THR A 58 -17.67 19.93 -15.65
C THR A 58 -18.33 19.04 -14.59
N VAL A 59 -17.75 18.97 -13.40
CA VAL A 59 -18.32 18.22 -12.26
C VAL A 59 -19.78 18.59 -12.01
N ALA A 60 -20.13 19.88 -12.05
CA ALA A 60 -21.49 20.36 -11.90
C ALA A 60 -22.44 19.86 -13.00
N GLN A 61 -21.99 19.83 -14.26
CA GLN A 61 -22.76 19.27 -15.37
C GLN A 61 -22.91 17.75 -15.22
N THR A 62 -21.87 17.03 -14.78
CA THR A 62 -21.96 15.60 -14.48
C THR A 62 -23.00 15.31 -13.41
N MET A 63 -23.06 16.09 -12.33
CA MET A 63 -24.10 15.94 -11.31
C MET A 63 -25.51 16.05 -11.93
N MET A 64 -25.74 16.99 -12.85
CA MET A 64 -27.03 17.10 -13.55
C MET A 64 -27.33 15.88 -14.43
N ILE A 65 -26.32 15.33 -15.12
CA ILE A 65 -26.46 14.12 -15.92
C ILE A 65 -26.84 12.93 -15.02
N LEU A 66 -26.15 12.75 -13.89
CA LEU A 66 -26.43 11.68 -12.94
C LEU A 66 -27.83 11.80 -12.32
N ARG A 67 -28.29 13.01 -11.99
CA ARG A 67 -29.68 13.26 -11.56
C ARG A 67 -30.68 12.80 -12.61
N GLY A 68 -30.42 13.09 -13.88
CA GLY A 68 -31.26 12.64 -15.00
C GLY A 68 -31.28 11.12 -15.19
N LEU A 69 -30.24 10.42 -14.76
CA LEU A 69 -30.14 8.95 -14.82
C LEU A 69 -30.65 8.23 -13.57
N ARG A 70 -30.90 8.97 -12.48
CA ARG A 70 -31.28 8.43 -11.17
C ARG A 70 -32.43 7.44 -11.24
N ASP A 71 -33.57 7.85 -11.80
CA ASP A 71 -34.78 7.01 -11.88
C ASP A 71 -34.52 5.71 -12.66
N THR A 72 -33.66 5.77 -13.68
CA THR A 72 -33.29 4.61 -14.48
C THR A 72 -32.46 3.61 -13.66
N PHE A 73 -31.48 4.09 -12.90
CA PHE A 73 -30.66 3.24 -12.03
C PHE A 73 -31.44 2.69 -10.84
N GLU A 74 -32.27 3.51 -10.19
CA GLU A 74 -33.12 3.08 -9.08
C GLU A 74 -34.08 1.96 -9.53
N ALA A 75 -34.71 2.11 -10.70
CA ALA A 75 -35.57 1.08 -11.27
C ALA A 75 -34.81 -0.20 -11.65
N HIS A 76 -33.63 -0.06 -12.26
CA HIS A 76 -32.83 -1.22 -12.69
C HIS A 76 -32.32 -2.05 -11.50
N HIS A 77 -31.73 -1.39 -10.50
CA HIS A 77 -31.12 -2.07 -9.36
C HIS A 77 -32.10 -2.33 -8.21
N LYS A 78 -33.28 -1.69 -8.23
CA LYS A 78 -34.27 -1.74 -7.14
C LYS A 78 -33.66 -1.27 -5.82
N VAL A 79 -33.07 -0.08 -5.86
CA VAL A 79 -32.44 0.65 -4.75
C VAL A 79 -32.89 2.12 -4.82
N SER A 80 -32.79 2.88 -3.73
CA SER A 80 -32.88 4.35 -3.76
C SER A 80 -31.48 4.96 -3.78
N ILE A 81 -31.28 6.09 -4.47
CA ILE A 81 -29.99 6.77 -4.58
C ILE A 81 -30.10 8.13 -3.90
N THR A 82 -29.30 8.38 -2.87
CA THR A 82 -29.29 9.70 -2.19
C THR A 82 -28.65 10.78 -3.05
N GLU A 83 -29.00 12.05 -2.78
CA GLU A 83 -28.38 13.19 -3.45
C GLU A 83 -26.87 13.26 -3.17
N ASP A 84 -26.46 12.97 -1.93
CA ASP A 84 -25.05 12.94 -1.53
C ASP A 84 -24.26 11.86 -2.29
N ALA A 85 -24.88 10.73 -2.65
CA ALA A 85 -24.24 9.72 -3.48
C ALA A 85 -23.98 10.21 -4.92
N ILE A 86 -24.88 11.02 -5.48
CA ILE A 86 -24.69 11.63 -6.81
C ILE A 86 -23.55 12.64 -6.78
N ILE A 87 -23.54 13.50 -5.76
CA ILE A 87 -22.48 14.49 -5.55
C ILE A 87 -21.12 13.77 -5.40
N ALA A 88 -21.06 12.76 -4.52
CA ALA A 88 -19.85 11.96 -4.32
C ALA A 88 -19.40 11.25 -5.60
N ALA A 89 -20.31 10.69 -6.39
CA ALA A 89 -19.94 10.02 -7.64
C ALA A 89 -19.29 10.99 -8.64
N ALA A 90 -19.78 12.22 -8.75
CA ALA A 90 -19.16 13.22 -9.60
C ALA A 90 -17.79 13.67 -9.05
N GLU A 91 -17.74 14.15 -7.80
CA GLU A 91 -16.53 14.73 -7.22
C GLU A 91 -15.39 13.73 -7.02
N LEU A 92 -15.70 12.54 -6.49
CA LEU A 92 -14.69 11.53 -6.21
C LEU A 92 -14.14 10.91 -7.51
N SER A 93 -14.98 10.76 -8.54
CA SER A 93 -14.50 10.28 -9.84
C SER A 93 -13.56 11.28 -10.51
N ASP A 94 -13.86 12.58 -10.39
CA ASP A 94 -13.03 13.63 -10.95
C ASP A 94 -11.66 13.66 -10.27
N ARG A 95 -11.68 13.64 -8.94
CA ARG A 95 -10.48 13.75 -8.11
C ARG A 95 -9.58 12.52 -8.17
N TYR A 96 -10.14 11.31 -8.15
CA TYR A 96 -9.37 10.08 -7.92
C TYR A 96 -9.24 9.17 -9.14
N ILE A 97 -10.07 9.35 -10.18
CA ILE A 97 -10.03 8.54 -11.40
C ILE A 97 -9.65 9.43 -12.59
N THR A 98 -8.36 9.74 -12.70
CA THR A 98 -7.81 10.65 -13.73
C THR A 98 -7.59 10.00 -15.10
N ALA A 99 -7.56 8.67 -15.16
CA ALA A 99 -7.33 7.93 -16.41
C ALA A 99 -8.57 7.87 -17.34
N ARG A 100 -9.74 8.34 -16.86
CA ARG A 100 -11.02 8.36 -17.58
C ARG A 100 -11.62 9.75 -17.51
N PHE A 101 -12.51 10.03 -18.46
CA PHE A 101 -13.18 11.31 -18.59
C PHE A 101 -14.61 11.25 -17.99
N LEU A 102 -15.07 12.37 -17.46
CA LEU A 102 -16.46 12.61 -17.14
C LEU A 102 -17.31 12.61 -18.43
N PRO A 103 -18.60 12.22 -18.35
CA PRO A 103 -19.33 11.76 -17.17
C PRO A 103 -19.21 10.23 -16.94
N ASP A 104 -18.59 9.51 -17.88
CA ASP A 104 -18.54 8.04 -17.95
C ASP A 104 -18.04 7.39 -16.64
N LYS A 105 -16.92 7.87 -16.10
CA LYS A 105 -16.38 7.38 -14.82
C LYS A 105 -17.32 7.57 -13.64
N ALA A 106 -18.09 8.64 -13.61
CA ALA A 106 -19.03 8.92 -12.52
C ALA A 106 -20.29 8.05 -12.62
N ILE A 107 -20.76 7.82 -13.85
CA ILE A 107 -21.88 6.92 -14.15
C ILE A 107 -21.54 5.49 -13.72
N ASP A 108 -20.37 4.99 -14.11
CA ASP A 108 -19.89 3.64 -13.74
C ASP A 108 -19.77 3.47 -12.22
N LEU A 109 -19.25 4.48 -11.50
CA LEU A 109 -19.18 4.42 -10.03
C LEU A 109 -20.54 4.34 -9.36
N LEU A 110 -21.51 5.14 -9.82
CA LEU A 110 -22.86 5.14 -9.27
C LEU A 110 -23.56 3.81 -9.55
N ASP A 111 -23.38 3.27 -10.76
CA ASP A 111 -23.91 1.96 -11.18
C ASP A 111 -23.33 0.82 -10.32
N GLN A 112 -22.00 0.78 -10.14
CA GLN A 112 -21.35 -0.21 -9.29
C GLN A 112 -21.76 -0.09 -7.82
N ALA A 113 -21.93 1.13 -7.30
CA ALA A 113 -22.42 1.36 -5.95
C ALA A 113 -23.85 0.83 -5.78
N ALA A 114 -24.74 1.11 -6.74
CA ALA A 114 -26.11 0.60 -6.76
C ALA A 114 -26.17 -0.93 -6.83
N ALA A 115 -25.43 -1.54 -7.75
CA ALA A 115 -25.33 -2.99 -7.90
C ALA A 115 -24.83 -3.65 -6.61
N ARG A 116 -23.81 -3.07 -5.96
CA ARG A 116 -23.23 -3.60 -4.73
C ARG A 116 -24.19 -3.49 -3.55
N VAL A 117 -24.84 -2.34 -3.36
CA VAL A 117 -25.86 -2.15 -2.32
C VAL A 117 -26.99 -3.16 -2.51
N LYS A 118 -27.39 -3.41 -3.76
CA LYS A 118 -28.37 -4.45 -4.07
C LYS A 118 -27.90 -5.85 -3.66
N LEU A 119 -26.70 -6.23 -4.05
CA LEU A 119 -26.12 -7.54 -3.72
C LEU A 119 -26.03 -7.72 -2.19
N SER A 120 -25.53 -6.71 -1.48
CA SER A 120 -25.44 -6.71 -0.01
C SER A 120 -26.80 -6.82 0.66
N ALA A 121 -27.82 -6.10 0.17
CA ALA A 121 -29.19 -6.22 0.69
C ALA A 121 -29.83 -7.59 0.42
N THR A 122 -29.39 -8.29 -0.63
CA THR A 122 -29.87 -9.64 -0.94
C THR A 122 -29.06 -10.76 -0.29
N ALA A 123 -27.86 -10.45 0.22
CA ALA A 123 -26.96 -11.43 0.81
C ALA A 123 -27.50 -11.92 2.15
N ARG A 124 -27.31 -13.22 2.42
CA ARG A 124 -27.59 -13.79 3.74
C ARG A 124 -26.54 -13.32 4.75
N PRO A 125 -26.92 -12.92 5.97
CA PRO A 125 -25.98 -12.55 7.02
C PRO A 125 -24.95 -13.64 7.28
N VAL A 126 -23.73 -13.26 7.68
CA VAL A 126 -22.65 -14.21 8.01
C VAL A 126 -23.10 -15.21 9.07
N ALA A 127 -23.80 -14.73 10.10
CA ALA A 127 -24.36 -15.58 11.16
C ALA A 127 -25.31 -16.67 10.63
N VAL A 128 -26.12 -16.37 9.61
CA VAL A 128 -27.01 -17.36 8.97
C VAL A 128 -26.19 -18.42 8.22
N GLN A 129 -25.16 -17.99 7.49
CA GLN A 129 -24.29 -18.90 6.74
C GLN A 129 -23.47 -19.82 7.66
N GLU A 130 -22.92 -19.28 8.75
CA GLU A 130 -22.18 -20.05 9.76
C GLU A 130 -23.06 -21.11 10.42
N LEU A 131 -24.29 -20.74 10.79
CA LEU A 131 -25.24 -21.64 11.44
C LEU A 131 -25.73 -22.75 10.49
N GLU A 132 -25.93 -22.45 9.20
CA GLU A 132 -26.21 -23.45 8.17
C GLU A 132 -25.05 -24.44 7.99
N ALA A 133 -23.81 -23.95 8.01
CA ALA A 133 -22.62 -24.78 7.93
C ALA A 133 -22.46 -25.69 9.18
N GLU A 134 -22.71 -25.14 10.37
CA GLU A 134 -22.73 -25.89 11.64
C GLU A 134 -23.79 -27.00 11.61
N LEU A 135 -25.03 -26.68 11.19
CA LEU A 135 -26.11 -27.65 11.01
C LEU A 135 -25.75 -28.76 10.01
N HIS A 136 -25.11 -28.40 8.89
CA HIS A 136 -24.62 -29.39 7.93
C HIS A 136 -23.56 -30.33 8.52
N GLN A 137 -22.68 -29.83 9.38
CA GLN A 137 -21.70 -30.66 10.08
C GLN A 137 -22.39 -31.60 11.09
N LEU A 138 -23.29 -31.06 11.92
CA LEU A 138 -24.01 -31.82 12.93
C LEU A 138 -24.87 -32.94 12.32
N ARG A 139 -25.55 -32.67 11.19
CA ARG A 139 -26.33 -33.70 10.48
C ARG A 139 -25.44 -34.84 9.96
N ARG A 140 -24.29 -34.53 9.38
CA ARG A 140 -23.31 -35.56 8.95
C ARG A 140 -22.80 -36.37 10.13
N GLU A 141 -22.53 -35.73 11.26
CA GLU A 141 -22.10 -36.41 12.48
C GLU A 141 -23.21 -37.32 13.03
N GLN A 142 -24.45 -36.86 13.03
CA GLN A 142 -25.61 -37.65 13.43
C GLN A 142 -25.77 -38.89 12.55
N ASP A 143 -25.70 -38.75 11.23
CA ASP A 143 -25.78 -39.87 10.27
C ASP A 143 -24.66 -40.88 10.50
N TYR A 144 -23.43 -40.41 10.76
CA TYR A 144 -22.28 -41.25 11.07
C TYR A 144 -22.50 -42.06 12.35
N VAL A 145 -22.92 -41.41 13.44
CA VAL A 145 -23.16 -42.02 14.75
C VAL A 145 -24.35 -42.99 14.68
N ALA A 146 -25.41 -42.65 13.94
CA ALA A 146 -26.56 -43.50 13.70
C ALA A 146 -26.18 -44.77 12.92
N SER A 147 -25.33 -44.66 11.88
CA SER A 147 -24.83 -45.81 11.12
C SER A 147 -24.03 -46.81 11.98
N ARG A 148 -23.43 -46.32 13.07
CA ARG A 148 -22.68 -47.09 14.07
C ARG A 148 -23.55 -47.65 15.20
N LYS A 149 -24.88 -47.51 15.11
CA LYS A 149 -25.87 -47.94 16.11
C LYS A 149 -25.70 -47.30 17.50
N GLN A 150 -25.10 -46.11 17.57
CA GLN A 150 -24.94 -45.34 18.81
C GLN A 150 -26.16 -44.42 19.02
N TYR A 151 -27.30 -45.02 19.36
CA TYR A 151 -28.59 -44.33 19.35
C TYR A 151 -28.72 -43.19 20.39
N GLU A 152 -28.07 -43.31 21.55
CA GLU A 152 -28.09 -42.26 22.58
C GLU A 152 -27.40 -40.97 22.07
N LYS A 153 -26.18 -41.09 21.54
CA LYS A 153 -25.44 -39.96 20.95
C LYS A 153 -26.14 -39.38 19.72
N ALA A 154 -26.78 -40.22 18.90
CA ALA A 154 -27.56 -39.75 17.75
C ALA A 154 -28.80 -38.94 18.20
N SER A 155 -29.41 -39.31 19.32
CA SER A 155 -30.53 -38.55 19.93
C SER A 155 -30.06 -37.22 20.52
N GLU A 156 -28.90 -37.19 21.19
CA GLU A 156 -28.29 -35.94 21.70
C GLU A 156 -27.95 -34.95 20.58
N LEU A 157 -27.34 -35.45 19.49
CA LEU A 157 -27.09 -34.64 18.28
C LEU A 157 -28.39 -34.15 17.66
N GLY A 158 -29.44 -34.98 17.65
CA GLY A 158 -30.77 -34.58 17.18
C GLY A 158 -31.35 -33.39 17.95
N LYS A 159 -31.25 -33.38 19.28
CA LYS A 159 -31.69 -32.25 20.12
C LYS A 159 -30.90 -30.98 19.83
N ARG A 160 -29.58 -31.09 19.60
CA ARG A 160 -28.72 -29.95 19.24
C ARG A 160 -29.09 -29.39 17.85
N ILE A 161 -29.34 -30.26 16.88
CA ILE A 161 -29.81 -29.88 15.55
C ILE A 161 -31.14 -29.14 15.65
N GLU A 162 -32.12 -29.65 16.40
CA GLU A 162 -33.43 -29.01 16.57
C GLU A 162 -33.33 -27.61 17.21
N ALA A 163 -32.48 -27.46 18.23
CA ALA A 163 -32.20 -26.17 18.85
C ALA A 163 -31.58 -25.18 17.84
N LYS A 164 -30.60 -25.64 17.06
CA LYS A 164 -29.90 -24.83 16.05
C LYS A 164 -30.79 -24.49 14.84
N GLU A 165 -31.69 -25.39 14.44
CA GLU A 165 -32.70 -25.14 13.42
C GLU A 165 -33.70 -24.07 13.87
N THR A 166 -34.08 -24.08 15.16
CA THR A 166 -34.95 -23.05 15.75
C THR A 166 -34.26 -21.69 15.77
N GLU A 167 -32.96 -21.65 16.11
CA GLU A 167 -32.12 -20.45 16.06
C GLU A 167 -32.00 -19.91 14.62
N LEU A 168 -31.73 -20.79 13.66
CA LEU A 168 -31.64 -20.45 12.24
C LEU A 168 -32.95 -19.88 11.73
N LYS A 169 -34.08 -20.50 12.07
CA LYS A 169 -35.40 -20.04 11.66
C LYS A 169 -35.68 -18.62 12.17
N LYS A 170 -35.35 -18.31 13.43
CA LYS A 170 -35.49 -16.96 13.98
C LYS A 170 -34.62 -15.95 13.24
N LEU A 171 -33.35 -16.26 13.02
CA LEU A 171 -32.41 -15.38 12.29
C LEU A 171 -32.86 -15.12 10.85
N VAL A 172 -33.38 -16.15 10.17
CA VAL A 172 -33.92 -16.01 8.81
C VAL A 172 -35.20 -15.16 8.80
N GLU A 173 -36.14 -15.39 9.73
CA GLU A 173 -37.36 -14.59 9.84
C GLU A 173 -37.07 -13.11 10.18
N GLU A 174 -36.07 -12.86 11.04
CA GLU A 174 -35.61 -11.51 11.39
C GLU A 174 -34.96 -10.83 10.18
N TRP A 175 -34.05 -11.52 9.48
CA TRP A 175 -33.45 -11.03 8.24
C TRP A 175 -34.48 -10.76 7.13
N GLU A 176 -35.46 -11.64 6.93
CA GLU A 176 -36.54 -11.44 5.95
C GLU A 176 -37.40 -10.23 6.30
N ARG A 177 -37.64 -9.99 7.60
CA ARG A 177 -38.37 -8.82 8.09
C ARG A 177 -37.60 -7.52 7.88
N GLU A 178 -36.29 -7.51 8.19
CA GLU A 178 -35.40 -6.37 7.92
C GLU A 178 -35.26 -6.10 6.43
N ARG A 179 -35.17 -7.15 5.61
CA ARG A 179 -35.14 -7.04 4.15
C ARG A 179 -36.46 -6.50 3.58
N ALA A 180 -37.59 -6.83 4.18
CA ALA A 180 -38.89 -6.33 3.76
C ALA A 180 -39.15 -4.87 4.21
N SER A 181 -38.54 -4.44 5.32
CA SER A 181 -38.68 -3.08 5.84
C SER A 181 -37.64 -2.09 5.31
N GLY A 182 -36.45 -2.56 4.93
CA GLY A 182 -35.36 -1.73 4.44
C GLY A 182 -35.39 -1.52 2.92
N SER A 183 -35.61 -0.28 2.46
CA SER A 183 -35.22 0.10 1.10
C SER A 183 -33.70 0.16 1.03
N ALA A 184 -33.09 -0.67 0.21
CA ALA A 184 -31.65 -0.63 -0.02
C ALA A 184 -31.28 0.74 -0.62
N GLU A 185 -30.48 1.53 0.12
CA GLU A 185 -30.20 2.94 -0.20
C GLU A 185 -28.71 3.14 -0.50
N VAL A 186 -28.41 3.83 -1.61
CA VAL A 186 -27.06 4.19 -2.02
C VAL A 186 -26.69 5.55 -1.42
N LYS A 187 -25.62 5.57 -0.62
CA LYS A 187 -25.09 6.73 0.11
C LYS A 187 -23.70 7.09 -0.41
N ALA A 188 -23.22 8.28 -0.07
CA ALA A 188 -21.86 8.72 -0.42
C ALA A 188 -20.77 7.71 0.01
N GLU A 189 -20.92 7.10 1.18
CA GLU A 189 -20.00 6.06 1.69
C GLU A 189 -19.89 4.85 0.75
N HIS A 190 -20.99 4.44 0.12
CA HIS A 190 -20.99 3.31 -0.81
C HIS A 190 -20.18 3.64 -2.07
N VAL A 191 -20.31 4.87 -2.59
CA VAL A 191 -19.53 5.36 -3.72
C VAL A 191 -18.05 5.46 -3.35
N ALA A 192 -17.74 6.05 -2.20
CA ALA A 192 -16.38 6.18 -1.69
C ALA A 192 -15.69 4.80 -1.54
N GLN A 193 -16.39 3.78 -1.03
CA GLN A 193 -15.85 2.42 -0.95
C GLN A 193 -15.51 1.81 -2.31
N ILE A 194 -16.29 2.11 -3.36
CA ILE A 194 -15.98 1.64 -4.72
C ILE A 194 -14.74 2.33 -5.25
N VAL A 195 -14.65 3.66 -5.08
CA VAL A 195 -13.46 4.43 -5.47
C VAL A 195 -12.22 3.90 -4.73
N SER A 196 -12.30 3.69 -3.41
CA SER A 196 -11.19 3.11 -2.63
C SER A 196 -10.73 1.77 -3.17
N ARG A 197 -11.66 0.90 -3.57
CA ARG A 197 -11.31 -0.41 -4.13
C ARG A 197 -10.69 -0.30 -5.52
N LEU A 198 -11.22 0.56 -6.39
CA LEU A 198 -10.75 0.72 -7.76
C LEU A 198 -9.37 1.36 -7.83
N THR A 199 -9.12 2.31 -6.95
CA THR A 199 -7.94 3.19 -7.01
C THR A 199 -6.90 2.85 -5.96
N GLY A 200 -7.25 2.09 -4.91
CA GLY A 200 -6.42 1.85 -3.73
C GLY A 200 -6.38 3.05 -2.75
N ILE A 201 -7.21 4.07 -3.00
CA ILE A 201 -7.20 5.38 -2.34
C ILE A 201 -8.29 5.41 -1.26
N PRO A 202 -8.00 5.41 0.05
CA PRO A 202 -9.03 5.64 1.06
C PRO A 202 -9.66 7.04 0.87
N VAL A 203 -10.95 7.08 0.50
CA VAL A 203 -11.67 8.32 0.15
C VAL A 203 -12.57 8.87 1.26
N ASN A 204 -12.72 8.13 2.36
CA ASN A 204 -13.48 8.60 3.51
C ASN A 204 -12.66 9.61 4.32
N GLU A 205 -13.36 10.47 5.09
CA GLU A 205 -12.75 11.10 6.27
C GLU A 205 -12.02 10.03 7.09
N LEU A 206 -10.88 10.40 7.71
CA LEU A 206 -10.08 9.52 8.56
C LEU A 206 -10.98 8.60 9.38
N THR A 207 -11.04 7.33 8.98
CA THR A 207 -11.88 6.36 9.68
C THR A 207 -11.47 6.31 11.15
N VAL A 208 -12.36 5.91 12.05
CA VAL A 208 -12.00 5.77 13.48
C VAL A 208 -10.75 4.91 13.64
N GLU A 209 -10.63 3.85 12.82
CA GLU A 209 -9.46 2.97 12.78
C GLU A 209 -8.20 3.69 12.27
N GLU A 210 -8.29 4.47 11.18
CA GLU A 210 -7.14 5.22 10.64
C GLU A 210 -6.69 6.32 11.60
N ARG A 211 -7.62 6.99 12.27
CA ARG A 211 -7.32 7.97 13.32
C ARG A 211 -6.55 7.32 14.46
N GLU A 212 -7.03 6.18 14.96
CA GLU A 212 -6.36 5.44 16.03
C GLU A 212 -4.95 4.99 15.61
N LYS A 213 -4.79 4.51 14.37
CA LYS A 213 -3.48 4.16 13.79
C LYS A 213 -2.52 5.36 13.77
N LEU A 214 -3.01 6.54 13.41
CA LEU A 214 -2.19 7.77 13.36
C LEU A 214 -1.83 8.31 14.74
N LEU A 215 -2.73 8.17 15.72
CA LEU A 215 -2.45 8.54 17.12
C LEU A 215 -1.30 7.71 17.70
N HIS A 216 -1.31 6.39 17.45
CA HIS A 216 -0.28 5.46 17.92
C HIS A 216 0.84 5.19 16.90
N LEU A 217 1.00 6.05 15.89
CA LEU A 217 1.95 5.83 14.80
C LEU A 217 3.40 5.69 15.32
N GLU A 218 3.84 6.53 16.26
CA GLU A 218 5.19 6.43 16.84
C GLU A 218 5.43 5.09 17.51
N GLN A 219 4.46 4.61 18.32
CA GLN A 219 4.55 3.33 19.01
C GLN A 219 4.67 2.19 18.01
N ARG A 220 3.85 2.20 16.95
CA ARG A 220 3.89 1.21 15.87
C ARG A 220 5.21 1.21 15.11
N LEU A 221 5.78 2.38 14.86
CA LEU A 221 7.10 2.48 14.22
C LEU A 221 8.20 1.92 15.14
N HIS A 222 8.11 2.13 16.45
CA HIS A 222 9.06 1.59 17.43
C HIS A 222 8.97 0.07 17.64
N GLU A 223 7.87 -0.58 17.26
CA GLU A 223 7.79 -2.06 17.24
C GLU A 223 8.82 -2.67 16.26
N ARG A 224 9.18 -1.94 15.20
CA ARG A 224 10.15 -2.39 14.18
C ARG A 224 11.48 -1.65 14.26
N LEU A 225 11.50 -0.41 14.77
CA LEU A 225 12.67 0.45 14.80
C LEU A 225 13.17 0.68 16.22
N VAL A 226 14.41 0.26 16.46
CA VAL A 226 15.09 0.47 17.74
C VAL A 226 15.83 1.81 17.74
N GLY A 227 15.56 2.64 18.74
CA GLY A 227 16.11 3.99 18.86
C GLY A 227 15.58 4.93 17.78
N GLN A 228 16.40 5.90 17.37
CA GLN A 228 16.04 6.90 16.36
C GLN A 228 14.77 7.70 16.71
N ASP A 229 14.55 7.99 17.99
CA ASP A 229 13.31 8.60 18.50
C ASP A 229 12.98 9.92 17.81
N GLU A 230 14.00 10.73 17.49
CA GLU A 230 13.87 11.99 16.78
C GLU A 230 13.37 11.78 15.34
N ALA A 231 13.87 10.74 14.65
CA ALA A 231 13.44 10.39 13.30
C ALA A 231 11.99 9.89 13.29
N VAL A 232 11.64 9.02 14.25
CA VAL A 232 10.28 8.47 14.38
C VAL A 232 9.29 9.58 14.67
N ARG A 233 9.59 10.47 15.62
CA ARG A 233 8.74 11.61 15.98
C ARG A 233 8.54 12.57 14.80
N ALA A 234 9.63 12.99 14.14
CA ALA A 234 9.55 13.91 13.01
C ALA A 234 8.70 13.34 11.85
N VAL A 235 8.86 12.05 11.53
CA VAL A 235 8.04 11.39 10.50
C VAL A 235 6.58 11.30 10.93
N ALA A 236 6.31 10.89 12.18
CA ALA A 236 4.94 10.75 12.68
C ALA A 236 4.20 12.10 12.68
N ASP A 237 4.85 13.17 13.15
CA ASP A 237 4.27 14.51 13.17
C ASP A 237 3.95 15.03 11.77
N ALA A 238 4.88 14.89 10.82
CA ALA A 238 4.64 15.32 9.44
C ALA A 238 3.48 14.56 8.77
N VAL A 239 3.36 13.25 9.02
CA VAL A 239 2.23 12.44 8.52
C VAL A 239 0.91 12.86 9.17
N ARG A 240 0.89 13.08 10.49
CA ARG A 240 -0.31 13.58 11.20
C ARG A 240 -0.76 14.94 10.67
N LEU A 241 0.17 15.88 10.47
CA LEU A 241 -0.13 17.21 9.94
C LEU A 241 -0.77 17.14 8.56
N SER A 242 -0.22 16.31 7.66
CA SER A 242 -0.79 16.10 6.34
C SER A 242 -2.20 15.50 6.41
N ARG A 243 -2.38 14.45 7.21
CA ARG A 243 -3.66 13.75 7.35
C ARG A 243 -4.74 14.55 8.07
N ALA A 244 -4.35 15.49 8.93
CA ALA A 244 -5.24 16.45 9.57
C ALA A 244 -5.68 17.60 8.63
N GLY A 245 -5.19 17.63 7.38
CA GLY A 245 -5.50 18.69 6.43
C GLY A 245 -4.82 20.03 6.75
N LEU A 246 -3.77 20.01 7.58
CA LEU A 246 -3.02 21.21 7.99
C LEU A 246 -1.87 21.55 7.03
N ARG A 247 -1.80 20.89 5.88
CA ARG A 247 -0.82 21.10 4.81
C ARG A 247 -1.49 21.47 3.48
N GLU A 248 -0.74 22.14 2.60
CA GLU A 248 -1.20 22.48 1.25
C GLU A 248 -1.55 21.22 0.44
N GLY A 249 -2.79 21.12 -0.04
CA GLY A 249 -3.31 19.90 -0.67
C GLY A 249 -2.72 19.53 -2.04
N SER A 250 -1.85 20.36 -2.62
CA SER A 250 -1.17 20.06 -3.88
C SER A 250 0.18 19.38 -3.71
N LYS A 251 0.72 19.27 -2.49
CA LYS A 251 2.04 18.69 -2.23
C LYS A 251 1.96 17.22 -1.85
N PRO A 252 3.07 16.46 -1.97
CA PRO A 252 3.19 15.15 -1.35
C PRO A 252 2.88 15.20 0.15
N VAL A 253 2.48 14.07 0.73
CA VAL A 253 2.13 13.96 2.16
C VAL A 253 3.23 14.57 3.02
N ALA A 254 4.47 14.12 2.77
CA ALA A 254 5.69 14.70 3.32
C ALA A 254 6.89 14.32 2.45
N THR A 255 7.89 15.20 2.41
CA THR A 255 9.18 14.97 1.75
C THR A 255 10.30 15.01 2.77
N PHE A 256 10.98 13.88 2.95
CA PHE A 256 12.06 13.71 3.93
C PHE A 256 13.42 13.50 3.26
N LEU A 257 14.48 13.99 3.91
CA LEU A 257 15.85 13.60 3.61
C LEU A 257 16.48 12.89 4.82
N PHE A 258 16.72 11.59 4.69
CA PHE A 258 17.31 10.74 5.72
C PHE A 258 18.83 10.69 5.55
N LEU A 259 19.56 11.18 6.54
CA LEU A 259 21.02 11.22 6.58
C LEU A 259 21.54 10.23 7.60
N GLY A 260 22.71 9.64 7.35
CA GLY A 260 23.36 8.75 8.30
C GLY A 260 24.14 7.62 7.63
N PRO A 261 24.91 6.84 8.38
CA PRO A 261 25.64 5.72 7.81
C PRO A 261 24.71 4.59 7.35
N THR A 262 25.24 3.63 6.59
CA THR A 262 24.46 2.46 6.19
C THR A 262 24.13 1.57 7.39
N GLY A 263 22.95 0.93 7.37
CA GLY A 263 22.58 -0.06 8.38
C GLY A 263 22.03 0.50 9.70
N VAL A 264 21.75 1.80 9.80
CA VAL A 264 21.18 2.43 11.00
C VAL A 264 19.64 2.47 11.05
N GLY A 265 18.96 2.06 9.97
CA GLY A 265 17.49 1.96 9.95
C GLY A 265 16.76 2.88 8.97
N LYS A 266 17.45 3.68 8.14
CA LYS A 266 16.82 4.57 7.13
C LYS A 266 15.77 3.86 6.27
N THR A 267 16.13 2.74 5.66
CA THR A 267 15.22 1.93 4.83
C THR A 267 14.18 1.17 5.66
N GLU A 268 14.51 0.81 6.91
CA GLU A 268 13.58 0.10 7.78
C GLU A 268 12.44 1.02 8.24
N LEU A 269 12.74 2.29 8.55
CA LEU A 269 11.72 3.29 8.85
C LEU A 269 10.78 3.49 7.64
N ALA A 270 11.32 3.54 6.41
CA ALA A 270 10.48 3.65 5.21
C ALA A 270 9.52 2.46 5.04
N LYS A 271 9.96 1.24 5.35
CA LYS A 271 9.13 0.03 5.32
C LYS A 271 8.07 0.02 6.40
N ALA A 272 8.46 0.32 7.64
CA ALA A 272 7.56 0.41 8.78
C ALA A 272 6.49 1.48 8.55
N LEU A 273 6.86 2.59 7.90
CA LEU A 273 5.93 3.64 7.51
C LEU A 273 4.95 3.19 6.42
N ALA A 274 5.43 2.47 5.40
CA ALA A 274 4.58 1.92 4.36
C ALA A 274 3.50 0.99 4.93
N GLU A 275 3.91 0.08 5.82
CA GLU A 275 2.98 -0.81 6.51
C GLU A 275 2.04 -0.06 7.47
N SER A 276 2.56 0.87 8.28
CA SER A 276 1.76 1.56 9.30
C SER A 276 0.74 2.54 8.73
N VAL A 277 1.09 3.23 7.64
CA VAL A 277 0.25 4.27 7.02
C VAL A 277 -0.64 3.71 5.91
N TYR A 278 -0.12 2.79 5.09
CA TYR A 278 -0.84 2.26 3.93
C TYR A 278 -1.30 0.81 4.10
N GLY A 279 -0.94 0.14 5.20
CA GLY A 279 -1.36 -1.23 5.49
C GLY A 279 -0.64 -2.32 4.68
N ASP A 280 0.33 -1.94 3.83
CA ASP A 280 1.06 -2.85 2.95
C ASP A 280 2.54 -2.44 2.89
N GLU A 281 3.46 -3.31 3.30
CA GLU A 281 4.90 -3.09 3.10
C GLU A 281 5.25 -3.00 1.60
N GLY A 282 4.46 -3.66 0.74
CA GLY A 282 4.54 -3.57 -0.71
C GLY A 282 4.13 -2.21 -1.30
N ALA A 283 3.64 -1.27 -0.48
CA ALA A 283 3.45 0.13 -0.84
C ALA A 283 4.78 0.92 -0.86
N LEU A 284 5.89 0.31 -0.43
CA LEU A 284 7.23 0.89 -0.60
C LEU A 284 7.71 0.77 -2.05
N LEU A 285 7.75 1.90 -2.75
CA LEU A 285 8.31 2.03 -4.09
C LEU A 285 9.77 2.48 -3.98
N ARG A 286 10.72 1.59 -4.24
CA ARG A 286 12.15 1.92 -4.23
C ARG A 286 12.66 2.29 -5.62
N ILE A 287 13.45 3.35 -5.68
CA ILE A 287 14.27 3.76 -6.83
C ILE A 287 15.70 3.95 -6.33
N ASP A 288 16.65 3.27 -6.95
CA ASP A 288 18.08 3.44 -6.68
C ASP A 288 18.62 4.60 -7.53
N MET A 289 19.07 5.68 -6.89
CA MET A 289 19.57 6.88 -7.57
C MET A 289 20.94 6.68 -8.21
N SER A 290 21.69 5.64 -7.82
CA SER A 290 22.96 5.28 -8.45
C SER A 290 22.76 4.81 -9.91
N GLU A 291 21.59 4.27 -10.27
CA GLU A 291 21.24 3.96 -11.67
C GLU A 291 21.07 5.21 -12.56
N TYR A 292 20.89 6.38 -11.92
CA TYR A 292 20.60 7.65 -12.57
C TYR A 292 21.77 8.65 -12.51
N GLY A 293 23.00 8.15 -12.32
CA GLY A 293 24.22 8.99 -12.24
C GLY A 293 24.64 9.62 -13.58
N GLU A 294 24.15 9.10 -14.70
CA GLU A 294 24.50 9.60 -16.04
C GLU A 294 23.34 10.33 -16.71
N ARG A 295 23.65 11.38 -17.49
CA ARG A 295 22.63 12.24 -18.11
C ARG A 295 21.62 11.49 -18.98
N HIS A 296 22.06 10.47 -19.70
CA HIS A 296 21.20 9.71 -20.61
C HIS A 296 20.25 8.76 -19.86
N THR A 297 20.56 8.40 -18.60
CA THR A 297 19.74 7.48 -17.80
C THR A 297 18.59 8.19 -17.10
N VAL A 298 18.68 9.51 -16.91
CA VAL A 298 17.64 10.39 -16.36
C VAL A 298 16.30 10.25 -17.09
N ALA A 299 16.34 10.14 -18.43
CA ALA A 299 15.13 9.98 -19.24
C ALA A 299 14.34 8.70 -18.90
N ARG A 300 14.98 7.66 -18.36
CA ARG A 300 14.29 6.42 -17.94
C ARG A 300 13.40 6.63 -16.71
N LEU A 301 13.65 7.68 -15.92
CA LEU A 301 12.86 7.99 -14.72
C LEU A 301 11.44 8.45 -15.10
N VAL A 302 11.33 9.31 -16.11
CA VAL A 302 10.07 9.97 -16.52
C VAL A 302 9.50 9.37 -17.82
N GLY A 303 10.34 8.70 -18.60
CA GLY A 303 10.03 8.14 -19.92
C GLY A 303 10.69 8.97 -21.00
N ALA A 304 11.19 8.30 -22.05
CA ALA A 304 11.77 8.99 -23.19
C ALA A 304 10.71 9.82 -23.93
N PRO A 305 11.06 10.96 -24.53
CA PRO A 305 10.15 11.74 -25.37
C PRO A 305 9.88 11.05 -26.72
N PRO A 306 8.83 11.46 -27.46
CA PRO A 306 8.50 10.88 -28.76
C PRO A 306 9.71 10.91 -29.72
N GLY A 307 10.00 9.77 -30.36
CA GLY A 307 11.11 9.63 -31.32
C GLY A 307 12.42 9.07 -30.74
N TYR A 308 12.48 8.75 -29.44
CA TYR A 308 13.63 8.13 -28.78
C TYR A 308 13.36 6.66 -28.42
N VAL A 309 14.42 5.85 -28.37
CA VAL A 309 14.34 4.44 -27.92
C VAL A 309 13.82 4.40 -26.48
N GLY A 310 12.81 3.55 -26.22
CA GLY A 310 12.17 3.43 -24.91
C GLY A 310 10.96 4.34 -24.69
N TYR A 311 10.50 5.08 -25.72
CA TYR A 311 9.25 5.87 -25.65
C TYR A 311 8.06 5.03 -25.16
N ASP A 312 7.95 3.78 -25.62
CA ASP A 312 6.82 2.93 -25.29
C ASP A 312 6.85 2.37 -23.85
N GLU A 313 8.02 2.31 -23.20
CA GLU A 313 8.21 1.68 -21.89
C GLU A 313 7.69 2.52 -20.71
N GLY A 314 7.44 3.82 -20.93
CA GLY A 314 7.05 4.75 -19.86
C GLY A 314 8.20 5.03 -18.87
N GLY A 315 7.99 5.95 -17.93
CA GLY A 315 9.00 6.25 -16.92
C GLY A 315 8.95 5.29 -15.75
N GLN A 316 10.10 4.86 -15.23
CA GLN A 316 10.13 3.96 -14.07
C GLN A 316 9.47 4.58 -12.82
N LEU A 317 9.69 5.88 -12.58
CA LEU A 317 9.08 6.59 -11.46
C LEU A 317 7.59 6.83 -11.73
N THR A 318 7.28 7.40 -12.90
CA THR A 318 5.91 7.79 -13.27
C THR A 318 4.97 6.58 -13.36
N GLU A 319 5.41 5.45 -13.90
CA GLU A 319 4.61 4.21 -13.95
C GLU A 319 4.39 3.58 -12.58
N LYS A 320 5.43 3.54 -11.73
CA LYS A 320 5.32 2.96 -10.38
C LYS A 320 4.30 3.74 -9.53
N VAL A 321 4.39 5.06 -9.53
CA VAL A 321 3.49 5.93 -8.75
C VAL A 321 2.09 5.96 -9.36
N ARG A 322 1.94 6.00 -10.70
CA ARG A 322 0.61 5.92 -11.32
C ARG A 322 -0.14 4.63 -10.94
N ARG A 323 0.57 3.50 -10.82
CA ARG A 323 -0.04 2.21 -10.41
C ARG A 323 -0.31 2.12 -8.91
N LYS A 324 0.47 2.84 -8.10
CA LYS A 324 0.37 2.86 -6.63
C LYS A 324 0.53 4.29 -6.09
N PRO A 325 -0.50 5.15 -6.22
CA PRO A 325 -0.42 6.55 -5.78
C PRO A 325 -0.29 6.71 -4.25
N TYR A 326 -0.80 5.72 -3.51
CA TYR A 326 -0.67 5.60 -2.06
C TYR A 326 0.55 4.76 -1.74
N SER A 327 1.68 5.43 -1.58
CA SER A 327 2.96 4.74 -1.45
C SER A 327 3.98 5.57 -0.68
N VAL A 328 4.98 4.86 -0.16
CA VAL A 328 6.23 5.48 0.27
C VAL A 328 7.21 5.38 -0.89
N LEU A 329 7.61 6.50 -1.47
CA LEU A 329 8.63 6.56 -2.50
C LEU A 329 10.00 6.73 -1.86
N LEU A 330 10.84 5.70 -1.94
CA LEU A 330 12.21 5.71 -1.44
C LEU A 330 13.20 5.98 -2.57
N LEU A 331 13.82 7.15 -2.56
CA LEU A 331 14.92 7.57 -3.44
C LEU A 331 16.24 7.29 -2.71
N ASP A 332 16.84 6.14 -2.98
CA ASP A 332 18.02 5.66 -2.24
C ASP A 332 19.32 6.24 -2.83
N GLU A 333 20.24 6.69 -1.99
CA GLU A 333 21.54 7.28 -2.38
C GLU A 333 21.43 8.50 -3.31
N ILE A 334 20.59 9.47 -2.94
CA ILE A 334 20.26 10.65 -3.77
C ILE A 334 21.48 11.49 -4.19
N GLU A 335 22.58 11.43 -3.44
CA GLU A 335 23.83 12.10 -3.78
C GLU A 335 24.52 11.53 -5.04
N LYS A 336 24.16 10.32 -5.46
CA LYS A 336 24.74 9.63 -6.63
C LYS A 336 24.03 9.94 -7.93
N ALA A 337 22.83 10.52 -7.88
CA ALA A 337 22.08 10.90 -9.06
C ALA A 337 22.72 12.07 -9.82
N HIS A 338 22.49 12.11 -11.12
CA HIS A 338 22.83 13.26 -11.96
C HIS A 338 22.00 14.50 -11.56
N PRO A 339 22.54 15.74 -11.62
CA PRO A 339 21.83 16.95 -11.24
C PRO A 339 20.49 17.18 -11.95
N ASP A 340 20.33 16.70 -13.19
CA ASP A 340 19.07 16.80 -13.95
C ASP A 340 17.92 16.03 -13.27
N VAL A 341 18.21 15.00 -12.44
CA VAL A 341 17.20 14.30 -11.63
C VAL A 341 16.60 15.25 -10.59
N TYR A 342 17.41 16.11 -9.98
CA TYR A 342 16.94 17.05 -8.95
C TYR A 342 15.91 18.03 -9.52
N ASN A 343 16.09 18.47 -10.77
CA ASN A 343 15.13 19.35 -11.44
C ASN A 343 13.76 18.68 -11.63
N ILE A 344 13.75 17.38 -11.94
CA ILE A 344 12.52 16.60 -12.06
C ILE A 344 11.86 16.45 -10.69
N LEU A 345 12.64 16.17 -9.65
CA LEU A 345 12.14 16.02 -8.28
C LEU A 345 11.60 17.32 -7.70
N LEU A 346 12.17 18.48 -8.04
CA LEU A 346 11.64 19.79 -7.63
C LEU A 346 10.17 19.96 -8.02
N GLN A 347 9.80 19.57 -9.23
CA GLN A 347 8.40 19.62 -9.69
C GLN A 347 7.49 18.73 -8.83
N VAL A 348 7.98 17.53 -8.48
CA VAL A 348 7.25 16.59 -7.63
C VAL A 348 7.06 17.16 -6.22
N PHE A 349 8.11 17.76 -5.64
CA PHE A 349 8.07 18.27 -4.27
C PHE A 349 7.18 19.52 -4.14
N ASP A 350 7.12 20.35 -5.19
CA ASP A 350 6.33 21.58 -5.21
C ASP A 350 4.85 21.36 -5.54
N ASP A 351 4.59 20.65 -6.64
CA ASP A 351 3.24 20.57 -7.23
C ASP A 351 2.58 19.22 -7.01
N GLY A 352 3.27 18.26 -6.37
CA GLY A 352 2.79 16.90 -6.18
C GLY A 352 2.44 16.21 -7.49
N ARG A 353 2.99 16.67 -8.62
CA ARG A 353 2.62 16.23 -9.96
C ARG A 353 3.84 16.13 -10.84
N LEU A 354 3.85 15.13 -11.72
CA LEU A 354 4.89 14.97 -12.73
C LEU A 354 4.29 14.57 -14.06
N THR A 355 4.68 15.25 -15.13
CA THR A 355 4.25 14.88 -16.48
C THR A 355 5.26 13.91 -17.09
N ASP A 356 4.79 12.76 -17.56
CA ASP A 356 5.64 11.74 -18.17
C ASP A 356 6.01 12.08 -19.63
N GLY A 357 6.92 11.28 -20.22
CA GLY A 357 7.33 11.46 -21.63
C GLY A 357 6.20 11.32 -22.66
N LYS A 358 5.03 10.78 -22.27
CA LYS A 358 3.82 10.64 -23.09
C LYS A 358 2.79 11.75 -22.83
N GLY A 359 3.12 12.74 -22.00
CA GLY A 359 2.23 13.85 -21.66
C GLY A 359 1.17 13.50 -20.59
N ARG A 360 1.29 12.36 -19.91
CA ARG A 360 0.36 11.98 -18.83
C ARG A 360 0.82 12.59 -17.51
N VAL A 361 -0.10 13.22 -16.80
CA VAL A 361 0.17 13.77 -15.45
C VAL A 361 0.00 12.67 -14.41
N VAL A 362 1.03 12.45 -13.59
CA VAL A 362 1.05 11.51 -12.47
C VAL A 362 0.97 12.30 -11.17
N ASP A 363 0.13 11.82 -10.25
CA ASP A 363 -0.17 12.46 -8.96
C ASP A 363 0.63 11.80 -7.82
N PHE A 364 1.30 12.64 -7.03
CA PHE A 364 2.15 12.33 -5.88
C PHE A 364 1.60 12.91 -4.57
N THR A 365 0.44 13.59 -4.58
CA THR A 365 -0.20 14.13 -3.35
C THR A 365 -0.46 13.03 -2.32
N ASN A 366 -0.72 11.82 -2.81
CA ASN A 366 -0.83 10.51 -2.16
C ASN A 366 0.42 9.96 -1.46
N THR A 367 1.58 10.50 -1.79
CA THR A 367 2.87 9.82 -1.62
C THR A 367 3.68 10.44 -0.49
N ILE A 368 4.31 9.60 0.33
CA ILE A 368 5.37 10.02 1.25
C ILE A 368 6.70 9.83 0.51
N ILE A 369 7.48 10.88 0.36
CA ILE A 369 8.76 10.83 -0.33
C ILE A 369 9.89 10.80 0.69
N ILE A 370 10.77 9.82 0.58
CA ILE A 370 11.95 9.67 1.42
C ILE A 370 13.16 9.59 0.51
N ALA A 371 14.04 10.57 0.58
CA ALA A 371 15.37 10.49 -0.01
C ALA A 371 16.37 10.02 1.06
N THR A 372 17.25 9.07 0.75
CA THR A 372 18.35 8.70 1.65
C THR A 372 19.67 9.26 1.11
N SER A 373 20.55 9.63 2.03
CA SER A 373 21.93 9.97 1.69
C SER A 373 22.90 9.46 2.74
N ASN A 374 24.11 9.14 2.30
CA ASN A 374 25.23 8.81 3.18
C ASN A 374 26.17 10.01 3.40
N LEU A 375 25.84 11.21 2.88
CA LEU A 375 26.62 12.43 3.13
C LEU A 375 26.66 12.76 4.63
N GLY A 376 27.84 13.17 5.11
CA GLY A 376 28.07 13.51 6.52
C GLY A 376 28.15 12.31 7.47
N SER A 377 28.17 11.07 6.96
CA SER A 377 28.26 9.86 7.79
C SER A 377 29.52 9.81 8.67
N ASP A 378 30.64 10.35 8.19
CA ASP A 378 31.90 10.42 8.94
C ASP A 378 31.82 11.36 10.15
N ILE A 379 31.03 12.44 10.04
CA ILE A 379 30.77 13.39 11.14
C ILE A 379 29.91 12.70 12.19
N ILE A 380 28.84 12.05 11.75
CA ILE A 380 27.89 11.32 12.60
C ILE A 380 28.60 10.20 13.37
N GLN A 381 29.44 9.40 12.69
CA GLN A 381 30.19 8.31 13.31
C GLN A 381 31.26 8.80 14.30
N ARG A 382 31.94 9.92 14.01
CA ARG A 382 32.98 10.47 14.90
C ARG A 382 32.41 10.89 16.25
N ARG A 383 31.22 11.51 16.25
CA ARG A 383 30.59 11.97 17.49
C ARG A 383 30.07 10.85 18.37
N LEU A 384 29.58 9.75 17.77
CA LEU A 384 29.24 8.54 18.52
C LEU A 384 30.41 8.04 19.39
N LYS A 385 31.65 8.13 18.89
CA LYS A 385 32.85 7.68 19.61
C LYS A 385 33.26 8.61 20.77
N ALA A 386 32.84 9.87 20.76
CA ALA A 386 33.21 10.84 21.79
C ALA A 386 32.38 10.72 23.09
N ARG A 387 31.17 10.13 23.01
CA ARG A 387 30.16 9.83 24.05
C ARG A 387 29.77 10.96 25.03
N GLY A 388 28.45 11.22 25.08
CA GLY A 388 27.70 11.30 26.33
C GLY A 388 26.96 12.61 26.68
N ALA A 389 26.19 13.22 25.77
CA ALA A 389 25.12 14.15 26.19
C ALA A 389 24.05 14.35 25.10
N ALA A 390 22.80 14.09 25.46
CA ALA A 390 21.62 14.29 24.61
C ALA A 390 21.32 15.77 24.38
N GLY A 391 20.79 16.10 23.19
CA GLY A 391 20.22 17.41 22.83
C GLY A 391 21.19 18.38 22.15
N GLU A 392 22.15 18.95 22.89
CA GLU A 392 23.09 19.96 22.34
C GLU A 392 24.02 19.38 21.25
N GLU A 393 24.36 18.10 21.38
CA GLU A 393 25.19 17.41 20.40
C GLU A 393 24.44 17.16 19.08
N TYR A 394 23.11 17.00 19.11
CA TYR A 394 22.29 16.80 17.92
C TYR A 394 22.33 18.01 17.01
N GLU A 395 21.96 19.19 17.53
CA GLU A 395 21.90 20.42 16.75
C GLU A 395 23.25 20.80 16.17
N LYS A 396 24.32 20.60 16.95
CA LYS A 396 25.68 20.83 16.47
C LYS A 396 26.11 19.81 15.41
N THR A 397 25.64 18.57 15.47
CA THR A 397 25.91 17.54 14.43
C THR A 397 25.13 17.88 13.17
N LYS A 398 23.84 18.22 13.33
CA LYS A 398 22.96 18.65 12.24
C LYS A 398 23.54 19.87 11.52
N GLY A 399 24.05 20.87 12.24
CA GLY A 399 24.74 22.03 11.66
C GLY A 399 25.90 21.65 10.75
N GLU A 400 26.83 20.82 11.24
CA GLU A 400 27.99 20.36 10.45
C GLU A 400 27.57 19.52 9.23
N VAL A 401 26.58 18.64 9.39
CA VAL A 401 26.04 17.84 8.28
C VAL A 401 25.33 18.72 7.25
N MET A 402 24.62 19.77 7.69
CA MET A 402 23.98 20.74 6.79
C MET A 402 24.99 21.51 5.95
N ASP A 403 26.19 21.80 6.47
CA ASP A 403 27.24 22.44 5.69
C ASP A 403 27.76 21.52 4.57
N VAL A 404 27.87 20.22 4.83
CA VAL A 404 28.19 19.22 3.79
C VAL A 404 27.07 19.17 2.74
N LEU A 405 25.81 19.18 3.17
CA LEU A 405 24.68 19.17 2.24
C LEU A 405 24.63 20.40 1.34
N ARG A 406 24.86 21.60 1.88
CA ARG A 406 24.91 22.85 1.09
C ARG A 406 26.06 22.86 0.08
N GLY A 407 27.13 22.09 0.33
CA GLY A 407 28.21 21.89 -0.63
C GLY A 407 27.84 21.01 -1.81
N HIS A 408 26.90 20.07 -1.63
CA HIS A 408 26.49 19.10 -2.67
C HIS A 408 25.19 19.48 -3.37
N PHE A 409 24.16 19.85 -2.60
CA PHE A 409 22.84 20.20 -3.10
C PHE A 409 22.65 21.71 -3.17
N ARG A 410 21.93 22.17 -4.20
CA ARG A 410 21.53 23.57 -4.32
C ARG A 410 20.53 23.94 -3.21
N PRO A 411 20.55 25.19 -2.72
CA PRO A 411 19.59 25.65 -1.73
C PRO A 411 18.13 25.45 -2.15
N GLU A 412 17.83 25.59 -3.45
CA GLU A 412 16.48 25.36 -3.98
C GLU A 412 15.96 23.96 -3.66
N PHE A 413 16.80 22.93 -3.82
CA PHE A 413 16.44 21.54 -3.52
C PHE A 413 16.23 21.30 -2.03
N LEU A 414 17.15 21.82 -1.20
CA LEU A 414 17.05 21.67 0.26
C LEU A 414 15.81 22.36 0.83
N ASN A 415 15.42 23.51 0.28
CA ASN A 415 14.24 24.26 0.72
C ASN A 415 12.91 23.59 0.33
N ARG A 416 12.92 22.55 -0.51
CA ARG A 416 11.73 21.76 -0.85
C ARG A 416 11.56 20.49 -0.01
N ILE A 417 12.56 20.16 0.79
CA ILE A 417 12.47 19.07 1.75
C ILE A 417 11.78 19.61 2.99
N ASP A 418 10.72 18.93 3.44
CA ASP A 418 9.98 19.35 4.63
C ASP A 418 10.83 19.16 5.89
N GLU A 419 11.49 18.00 5.99
CA GLU A 419 12.29 17.64 7.16
C GLU A 419 13.57 16.90 6.77
N ILE A 420 14.70 17.37 7.31
CA ILE A 420 16.01 16.73 7.17
C ILE A 420 16.31 16.02 8.48
N ILE A 421 16.34 14.69 8.42
CA ILE A 421 16.44 13.80 9.57
C ILE A 421 17.82 13.15 9.61
N VAL A 422 18.55 13.40 10.69
CA VAL A 422 19.85 12.77 10.95
C VAL A 422 19.65 11.51 11.80
N PHE A 423 20.01 10.35 11.24
CA PHE A 423 20.02 9.08 11.94
C PHE A 423 21.33 8.89 12.68
N HIS A 424 21.23 8.43 13.93
CA HIS A 424 22.37 8.16 14.78
C HIS A 424 22.97 6.80 14.48
N ALA A 425 24.28 6.67 14.71
CA ALA A 425 24.90 5.36 14.69
C ALA A 425 24.40 4.52 15.88
N LEU A 426 24.27 3.21 15.66
CA LEU A 426 23.72 2.29 16.66
C LEU A 426 24.78 1.99 17.72
N GLY A 427 24.40 2.07 18.99
CA GLY A 427 25.21 1.60 20.11
C GLY A 427 25.04 0.11 20.36
N LYS A 428 25.73 -0.40 21.39
CA LYS A 428 25.70 -1.83 21.74
C LYS A 428 24.32 -2.28 22.23
N GLU A 429 23.66 -1.45 23.04
CA GLU A 429 22.32 -1.75 23.56
C GLU A 429 21.28 -1.77 22.44
N GLU A 430 21.35 -0.83 21.49
CA GLU A 430 20.46 -0.82 20.33
C GLU A 430 20.68 -2.05 19.45
N ILE A 431 21.94 -2.45 19.20
CA ILE A 431 22.24 -3.68 18.46
C ILE A 431 21.68 -4.90 19.19
N ARG A 432 21.83 -4.99 20.51
CA ARG A 432 21.28 -6.10 21.32
C ARG A 432 19.76 -6.19 21.18
N HIS A 433 19.04 -5.08 21.22
CA HIS A 433 17.59 -5.07 20.99
C HIS A 433 17.23 -5.49 19.56
N ILE A 434 18.00 -5.04 18.55
CA ILE A 434 17.78 -5.44 17.15
C ILE A 434 18.00 -6.94 16.97
N VAL A 435 18.98 -7.55 17.67
CA VAL A 435 19.16 -9.01 17.70
C VAL A 435 17.89 -9.69 18.16
N GLY A 436 17.29 -9.23 19.28
CA GLY A 436 16.02 -9.77 19.78
C GLY A 436 14.92 -9.76 18.72
N LEU A 437 14.70 -8.63 18.05
CA LEU A 437 13.69 -8.52 16.98
C LEU A 437 13.96 -9.48 15.80
N GLN A 438 15.22 -9.69 15.42
CA GLN A 438 15.57 -10.64 14.36
C GLN A 438 15.35 -12.09 14.81
N LEU A 439 15.68 -12.42 16.05
CA LEU A 439 15.46 -13.75 16.62
C LEU A 439 13.95 -14.07 16.72
N ASP A 440 13.12 -13.12 17.13
CA ASP A 440 11.65 -13.26 17.14
C ASP A 440 11.09 -13.55 15.73
N ARG A 441 11.70 -12.97 14.70
CA ARG A 441 11.36 -13.29 13.30
C ARG A 441 11.72 -14.73 12.96
N VAL A 442 12.88 -15.21 13.38
CA VAL A 442 13.29 -16.61 13.17
C VAL A 442 12.35 -17.56 13.91
N ALA A 443 11.97 -17.25 15.16
CA ALA A 443 11.00 -18.03 15.93
C ALA A 443 9.63 -18.09 15.26
N ARG A 444 9.10 -16.97 14.75
CA ARG A 444 7.84 -16.95 13.99
C ARG A 444 7.90 -17.81 12.73
N ASN A 445 9.02 -17.76 12.00
CA ASN A 445 9.23 -18.61 10.83
C ASN A 445 9.27 -20.09 11.21
N ALA A 446 9.97 -20.45 12.30
CA ALA A 446 10.01 -21.82 12.81
C ALA A 446 8.63 -22.30 13.28
N ALA A 447 7.86 -21.44 13.95
CA ALA A 447 6.49 -21.73 14.40
C ALA A 447 5.55 -22.04 13.23
N SER A 448 5.71 -21.36 12.09
CA SER A 448 4.97 -21.68 10.86
C SER A 448 5.24 -23.10 10.33
N GLN A 449 6.39 -23.68 10.69
CA GLN A 449 6.76 -25.06 10.39
C GLN A 449 6.41 -26.04 11.52
N GLY A 450 5.74 -25.55 12.58
CA GLY A 450 5.34 -26.32 13.76
C GLY A 450 6.42 -26.49 14.81
N VAL A 451 7.48 -25.67 14.82
CA VAL A 451 8.56 -25.72 15.83
C VAL A 451 8.48 -24.50 16.73
N THR A 452 8.42 -24.69 18.05
CA THR A 452 8.54 -23.60 19.01
C THR A 452 10.02 -23.38 19.31
N LEU A 453 10.54 -22.20 19.03
CA LEU A 453 11.95 -21.86 19.24
C LEU A 453 12.09 -20.76 20.30
N THR A 454 12.96 -21.00 21.26
CA THR A 454 13.37 -20.05 22.31
C THR A 454 14.86 -19.79 22.20
N PHE A 455 15.33 -18.66 22.73
CA PHE A 455 16.72 -18.24 22.61
C PHE A 455 17.30 -17.93 23.98
N ASP A 456 18.47 -18.47 24.26
CA ASP A 456 19.21 -18.16 25.47
C ASP A 456 19.92 -16.80 25.38
N GLN A 457 20.20 -16.20 26.52
CA GLN A 457 20.87 -14.90 26.60
C GLN A 457 22.28 -14.94 25.99
N THR A 458 22.98 -16.07 26.11
CA THR A 458 24.31 -16.28 25.49
C THR A 458 24.30 -16.09 23.99
N LEU A 459 23.21 -16.51 23.31
CA LEU A 459 23.08 -16.35 21.86
C LEU A 459 22.84 -14.90 21.46
N ILE A 460 22.03 -14.19 22.25
CA ILE A 460 21.78 -12.76 22.05
C ILE A 460 23.08 -11.98 22.24
N ASP A 461 23.85 -12.31 23.27
CA ASP A 461 25.11 -11.64 23.62
C ASP A 461 26.14 -11.86 22.52
N HIS A 462 26.32 -13.11 22.06
CA HIS A 462 27.20 -13.45 20.94
C HIS A 462 26.86 -12.66 19.67
N PHE A 463 25.59 -12.67 19.25
CA PHE A 463 25.19 -11.93 18.06
C PHE A 463 25.28 -10.41 18.23
N ALA A 464 25.09 -9.89 19.45
CA ALA A 464 25.27 -8.47 19.72
C ALA A 464 26.75 -8.07 19.65
N GLU A 465 27.67 -8.92 20.13
CA GLU A 465 29.10 -8.65 20.09
C GLU A 465 29.68 -8.78 18.68
N GLU A 466 29.48 -9.92 18.01
CA GLU A 466 29.96 -10.18 16.64
C GLU A 466 29.26 -9.30 15.59
N GLY A 467 27.98 -9.00 15.82
CA GLY A 467 27.18 -8.13 14.96
C GLY A 467 27.48 -6.64 15.13
N TYR A 468 28.12 -6.22 16.22
CA TYR A 468 28.43 -4.81 16.48
C TYR A 468 29.61 -4.33 15.64
N LYS A 469 29.30 -3.73 14.48
CA LYS A 469 30.28 -3.03 13.65
C LYS A 469 29.86 -1.58 13.47
N PRO A 470 30.49 -0.60 14.17
CA PRO A 470 30.11 0.82 14.11
C PRO A 470 30.01 1.40 12.70
N GLU A 471 30.84 0.89 11.77
CA GLU A 471 30.92 1.35 10.38
C GLU A 471 29.76 0.85 9.50
N PHE A 472 29.21 -0.34 9.81
CA PHE A 472 28.22 -1.03 8.98
C PHE A 472 26.82 -1.10 9.62
N GLY A 473 26.68 -0.60 10.86
CA GLY A 473 25.42 -0.69 11.62
C GLY A 473 24.95 -2.13 11.78
N ALA A 474 23.64 -2.34 11.78
CA ALA A 474 23.02 -3.67 11.91
C ALA A 474 22.98 -4.49 10.60
N ARG A 475 23.64 -4.02 9.52
CA ARG A 475 23.53 -4.63 8.19
C ARG A 475 24.05 -6.07 8.14
N GLU A 476 25.17 -6.34 8.82
CA GLU A 476 25.80 -7.67 8.86
C GLU A 476 25.05 -8.64 9.78
N LEU A 477 24.25 -8.14 10.72
CA LEU A 477 23.57 -8.98 11.71
C LEU A 477 22.61 -9.98 11.07
N LYS A 478 21.84 -9.54 10.07
CA LYS A 478 20.93 -10.43 9.34
C LYS A 478 21.68 -11.57 8.62
N ARG A 479 22.88 -11.27 8.11
CA ARG A 479 23.73 -12.26 7.45
C ARG A 479 24.28 -13.26 8.48
N LEU A 480 24.76 -12.76 9.62
CA LEU A 480 25.29 -13.56 10.73
C LEU A 480 24.24 -14.54 11.27
N ILE A 481 23.05 -14.04 11.62
CA ILE A 481 21.92 -14.86 12.10
C ILE A 481 21.55 -15.93 11.07
N ARG A 482 21.50 -15.57 9.78
CA ARG A 482 21.19 -16.53 8.72
C ARG A 482 22.26 -17.62 8.60
N SER A 483 23.53 -17.25 8.63
CA SER A 483 24.63 -18.22 8.46
C SER A 483 24.81 -19.14 9.66
N GLU A 484 24.63 -18.64 10.88
CA GLU A 484 24.93 -19.40 12.10
C GLU A 484 23.68 -20.05 12.71
N LEU A 485 22.57 -19.32 12.84
CA LEU A 485 21.36 -19.83 13.47
C LEU A 485 20.44 -20.52 12.47
N GLU A 486 19.97 -19.81 11.42
CA GLU A 486 18.97 -20.38 10.49
C GLU A 486 19.51 -21.60 9.75
N THR A 487 20.78 -21.56 9.34
CA THR A 487 21.43 -22.68 8.64
C THR A 487 21.61 -23.88 9.57
N ALA A 488 21.95 -23.66 10.84
CA ALA A 488 22.06 -24.75 11.82
C ALA A 488 20.68 -25.34 12.14
N LEU A 489 19.65 -24.50 12.32
CA LEU A 489 18.26 -24.94 12.51
C LEU A 489 17.77 -25.80 11.33
N ALA A 490 18.04 -25.37 10.09
CA ALA A 490 17.66 -26.12 8.91
C ALA A 490 18.33 -27.52 8.87
N ARG A 491 19.60 -27.62 9.29
CA ARG A 491 20.30 -28.91 9.40
C ARG A 491 19.68 -29.82 10.45
N GLU A 492 19.35 -29.29 11.62
CA GLU A 492 18.69 -30.05 12.69
C GLU A 492 17.29 -30.54 12.27
N MET A 493 16.52 -29.69 11.59
CA MET A 493 15.19 -30.05 11.09
C MET A 493 15.25 -31.13 10.00
N LEU A 494 16.18 -31.02 9.05
CA LEU A 494 16.35 -32.01 7.97
C LEU A 494 16.99 -33.31 8.47
N GLY A 495 17.86 -33.23 9.48
CA GLY A 495 18.51 -34.38 10.11
C GLY A 495 17.63 -35.13 11.10
N GLY A 496 16.41 -34.65 11.39
CA GLY A 496 15.50 -35.24 12.38
C GLY A 496 15.82 -34.91 13.84
N GLY A 497 16.78 -34.02 14.07
CA GLY A 497 17.17 -33.52 15.40
C GLY A 497 16.14 -32.58 16.00
N ILE A 498 15.31 -31.90 15.21
CA ILE A 498 14.13 -31.14 15.65
C ILE A 498 12.94 -31.44 14.72
N GLY A 499 11.83 -31.86 15.29
CA GLY A 499 10.60 -32.24 14.58
C GLY A 499 9.43 -31.30 14.79
N LYS A 500 8.33 -31.57 14.10
CA LYS A 500 7.06 -30.86 14.32
C LYS A 500 6.55 -31.09 15.74
N ALA A 501 6.03 -30.03 16.35
CA ALA A 501 5.60 -29.92 17.76
C ALA A 501 6.71 -29.93 18.81
N ASP A 502 7.99 -29.96 18.41
CA ASP A 502 9.10 -29.84 19.35
C ASP A 502 9.24 -28.39 19.84
N HIS A 503 9.65 -28.27 21.10
CA HIS A 503 10.14 -27.02 21.69
C HIS A 503 11.65 -27.12 21.75
N ALA A 504 12.36 -26.16 21.15
CA ALA A 504 13.80 -26.12 21.14
C ALA A 504 14.29 -24.79 21.74
N SER A 505 15.37 -24.85 22.51
CA SER A 505 16.14 -23.68 22.92
C SER A 505 17.45 -23.65 22.15
N ALA A 506 17.74 -22.52 21.53
CA ALA A 506 19.01 -22.26 20.87
C ALA A 506 19.91 -21.44 21.79
N ARG A 507 21.15 -21.91 21.97
CA ARG A 507 22.20 -21.20 22.72
C ARG A 507 23.50 -21.15 21.93
N TRP A 508 24.35 -20.20 22.29
CA TRP A 508 25.74 -20.18 21.82
C TRP A 508 26.61 -21.06 22.73
N ASP A 509 27.45 -21.91 22.16
CA ASP A 509 28.42 -22.73 22.90
C ASP A 509 29.85 -22.25 22.59
N ASP A 510 30.45 -21.53 23.54
CA ASP A 510 31.82 -20.98 23.41
C ASP A 510 32.88 -22.05 23.16
N LYS A 511 32.67 -23.30 23.62
CA LYS A 511 33.66 -24.37 23.43
C LYS A 511 33.58 -24.99 22.04
N ALA A 512 32.36 -25.06 21.49
CA ALA A 512 32.11 -25.64 20.18
C ALA A 512 32.10 -24.59 19.06
N GLU A 513 32.19 -23.29 19.41
CA GLU A 513 32.13 -22.14 18.51
C GLU A 513 30.96 -22.23 17.53
N ARG A 514 29.79 -22.65 18.03
CA ARG A 514 28.59 -22.83 17.21
C ARG A 514 27.30 -22.70 18.01
N VAL A 515 26.22 -22.43 17.28
CA VAL A 515 24.85 -22.54 17.82
C VAL A 515 24.50 -24.00 18.05
N VAL A 516 23.97 -24.29 19.24
CA VAL A 516 23.49 -25.62 19.64
C VAL A 516 22.01 -25.53 19.99
N PHE A 517 21.25 -26.54 19.61
CA PHE A 517 19.83 -26.65 19.93
C PHE A 517 19.60 -27.76 20.96
N GLU A 518 18.84 -27.44 22.01
CA GLU A 518 18.42 -28.39 23.03
C GLU A 518 16.90 -28.51 23.00
N ARG A 519 16.38 -29.74 22.91
CA ARG A 519 14.93 -29.97 23.04
C ARG A 519 14.50 -29.71 24.48
N GLN A 520 13.45 -28.96 24.64
CA GLN A 520 12.82 -28.67 25.92
C GLN A 520 11.43 -29.34 25.98
N GLU A 521 11.01 -29.72 27.18
CA GLU A 521 9.59 -30.00 27.42
C GLU A 521 8.80 -28.69 27.26
N PRO A 522 7.57 -28.73 26.72
CA PRO A 522 6.76 -27.53 26.56
C PRO A 522 6.63 -26.80 27.90
N PRO A 523 6.72 -25.46 27.93
CA PRO A 523 6.56 -24.72 29.17
C PRO A 523 5.20 -25.05 29.79
N ALA A 524 5.18 -25.39 31.09
CA ALA A 524 3.94 -25.63 31.82
C ALA A 524 3.04 -24.40 31.69
N LYS A 525 1.75 -24.61 31.33
CA LYS A 525 0.76 -23.54 31.26
C LYS A 525 0.86 -22.67 32.51
N PRO A 526 0.85 -21.32 32.39
CA PRO A 526 0.72 -20.46 33.55
C PRO A 526 -0.54 -20.87 34.31
N ALA A 527 -0.41 -21.16 35.61
CA ALA A 527 -1.57 -21.43 36.46
C ALA A 527 -2.52 -20.23 36.36
N GLU A 528 -3.79 -20.48 36.05
CA GLU A 528 -4.83 -19.45 36.12
C GLU A 528 -4.77 -18.80 37.50
N PRO A 529 -4.80 -17.46 37.61
CA PRO A 529 -4.86 -16.82 38.91
C PRO A 529 -6.11 -17.32 39.63
N GLU A 530 -5.92 -17.95 40.78
CA GLU A 530 -7.01 -18.38 41.66
C GLU A 530 -7.93 -17.18 41.88
N LYS A 531 -9.20 -17.35 41.50
CA LYS A 531 -10.24 -16.38 41.86
C LYS A 531 -10.26 -16.28 43.38
N PRO A 532 -10.24 -15.07 43.97
CA PRO A 532 -10.43 -14.94 45.40
C PRO A 532 -11.82 -15.47 45.77
N ASP A 533 -11.85 -16.41 46.72
CA ASP A 533 -13.09 -16.96 47.26
C ASP A 533 -13.89 -15.88 48.01
N ALA A 534 -15.16 -15.76 47.61
CA ALA A 534 -16.32 -15.11 48.25
C ALA A 534 -16.30 -13.59 48.50
#